data_AF-A0A956VYM2-F1
#
_entry.id   AF-A0A956VYM2-F1
#
_cell.length_a   1.000
_cell.length_b   1.000
_cell.length_c   1.000
_cell.angle_alpha   90.00
_cell.angle_beta   90.00
_cell.angle_gamma   90.00
#
_symmetry.space_group_name_H-M   'P 1'
#
loop_
_entity.id
_entity.type
_entity.pdbx_description
1 polymer ?
#
loop_
_entity_poly.entity_id
_entity_poly.type
_entity_poly.pdbx_seq_one_letter_code
_entity_poly.pdbx_strand_id
1 'polypeptide(L)' 'MEAYCLKCRTKREMKAPKPITMKNGKPATEGTCPECGTRMFKIGKATV' A
#
# COMPACT_ATOMS: atom_id res chain seq x y z
N MET A 1 8.79 -0.05 0.82
CA MET A 1 7.68 0.55 0.03
C MET A 1 6.81 1.39 0.96
N GLU A 2 6.91 2.72 0.90
CA GLU A 2 6.19 3.60 1.83
C GLU A 2 4.77 3.91 1.36
N ALA A 3 3.77 3.73 2.23
CA ALA A 3 2.41 4.21 2.03
C ALA A 3 2.00 5.17 3.13
N TYR A 4 1.06 6.05 2.79
CA TYR A 4 0.48 6.97 3.75
C TYR A 4 -0.62 6.27 4.54
N CYS A 5 -0.48 6.25 5.86
CA CYS A 5 -1.53 5.79 6.74
C CYS A 5 -2.54 6.91 6.96
N LEU A 6 -3.78 6.74 6.51
CA LEU A 6 -4.84 7.72 6.81
C LEU A 6 -5.19 7.76 8.30
N LYS A 7 -5.05 6.63 9.02
CA LYS A 7 -5.25 6.58 10.47
C LYS A 7 -4.11 7.25 11.24
N CYS A 8 -2.87 6.84 10.98
CA CYS A 8 -1.71 7.39 11.68
C CYS A 8 -1.27 8.75 11.11
N ARG A 9 -1.89 9.24 10.02
CA ARG A 9 -1.55 10.46 9.26
C ARG A 9 -0.06 10.62 8.94
N THR A 10 0.64 9.50 8.81
CA THR A 10 2.10 9.44 8.63
C THR A 10 2.43 8.54 7.44
N LYS A 11 3.51 8.88 6.73
CA LYS A 11 4.11 7.99 5.72
C LYS A 11 4.92 6.94 6.46
N ARG A 12 4.67 5.67 6.20
CA ARG A 12 5.41 4.55 6.80
C ARG A 12 5.58 3.43 5.79
N GLU A 13 6.56 2.58 6.02
CA GLU A 13 6.65 1.33 5.27
C GLU A 13 5.47 0.41 5.57
N MET A 14 4.87 -0.09 4.50
CA MET A 14 3.87 -1.14 4.60
C MET A 14 4.54 -2.45 4.99
N LYS A 15 3.95 -3.15 5.95
CA LYS A 15 4.32 -4.52 6.31
C LYS A 15 3.64 -5.50 5.35
N ALA A 16 4.39 -6.48 4.87
CA ALA A 16 3.95 -7.46 3.87
C ALA A 16 3.36 -6.82 2.58
N PRO A 17 4.12 -5.98 1.86
CA PRO A 17 3.68 -5.45 0.58
C PRO A 17 3.51 -6.57 -0.45
N LYS A 18 2.31 -6.71 -1.01
CA LYS A 18 1.94 -7.65 -2.06
C LYS A 18 1.52 -6.89 -3.31
N PRO A 19 2.10 -7.18 -4.47
CA PRO A 19 1.60 -6.64 -5.73
C PRO A 19 0.22 -7.26 -6.02
N ILE A 20 -0.78 -6.40 -6.23
CA ILE A 20 -2.12 -6.79 -6.63
C ILE A 20 -2.50 -6.05 -7.91
N THR A 21 -3.20 -6.73 -8.82
CA THR A 21 -3.78 -6.09 -10.00
C THR A 21 -5.22 -5.73 -9.66
N MET A 22 -5.55 -4.44 -9.65
CA MET A 22 -6.93 -4.00 -9.39
C MET A 22 -7.84 -4.38 -10.54
N LYS A 23 -9.16 -4.44 -10.28
CA LYS A 23 -10.19 -4.75 -11.31
C LYS A 23 -10.13 -3.86 -12.55
N ASN A 24 -9.59 -2.64 -12.44
CA ASN A 24 -9.38 -1.72 -13.56
C ASN A 24 -8.07 -1.98 -14.35
N GLY A 25 -7.42 -3.14 -14.16
CA GLY A 25 -6.19 -3.53 -14.87
C GLY A 25 -4.95 -2.76 -14.44
N LYS A 26 -5.04 -1.89 -13.44
CA LYS A 26 -3.90 -1.12 -12.93
C LYS A 26 -3.16 -1.92 -11.84
N PRO A 27 -1.82 -2.00 -11.90
CA PRO A 27 -1.03 -2.58 -10.84
C PRO A 27 -1.09 -1.67 -9.60
N ALA A 28 -1.19 -2.29 -8.44
CA ALA A 28 -1.14 -1.65 -7.15
C ALA A 28 -0.35 -2.53 -6.18
N THR A 29 0.05 -1.96 -5.06
CA THR A 29 0.65 -2.72 -3.96
C THR A 29 -0.30 -2.64 -2.77
N GLU A 30 -0.79 -3.77 -2.31
CA GLU A 30 -1.48 -3.89 -1.03
C GLU A 30 -0.44 -4.16 0.06
N GLY A 31 -0.64 -3.62 1.26
CA GLY A 31 0.16 -3.94 2.42
C GLY A 31 -0.59 -3.62 3.70
N THR A 32 0.05 -3.79 4.85
CA THR A 32 -0.59 -3.55 6.16
C THR A 32 0.22 -2.55 6.96
N CYS A 33 -0.46 -1.61 7.63
CA CYS A 33 0.22 -0.69 8.54
C CYS A 33 0.76 -1.45 9.75
N PRO A 34 2.07 -1.39 10.05
CA PRO A 34 2.65 -2.09 11.20
C PRO A 34 2.18 -1.54 12.56
N GLU A 35 1.68 -0.31 12.60
CA GLU A 35 1.25 0.33 13.86
C GLU A 35 -0.23 0.14 14.16
N CYS A 36 -1.11 0.44 13.20
CA CYS A 36 -2.56 0.38 13.42
C CYS A 36 -3.23 -0.86 12.80
N GLY A 37 -2.46 -1.75 12.18
CA GLY A 37 -2.96 -2.97 11.53
C GLY A 37 -3.89 -2.74 10.34
N THR A 38 -4.07 -1.49 9.91
CA THR A 38 -5.02 -1.15 8.84
C THR A 38 -4.41 -1.47 7.48
N ARG A 39 -5.21 -2.05 6.57
CA ARG A 39 -4.78 -2.31 5.19
C ARG A 39 -4.48 -1.00 4.49
N MET A 40 -3.31 -0.95 3.88
CA MET A 40 -2.79 0.16 3.10
C MET A 40 -2.71 -0.28 1.65
N PHE A 41 -3.03 0.64 0.76
CA PHE A 41 -2.93 0.42 -0.67
C PHE A 41 -2.11 1.55 -1.25
N LYS A 42 -1.06 1.19 -1.98
CA LYS A 42 -0.29 2.12 -2.78
C LYS A 42 -0.60 1.85 -4.24
N ILE A 43 -1.43 2.70 -4.81
CA ILE A 43 -1.67 2.74 -6.25
C ILE A 43 -0.50 3.53 -6.84
N GLY A 44 0.48 2.82 -7.39
CA GLY A 44 1.61 3.40 -8.10
C GLY A 44 1.68 2.81 -9.50
N LYS A 45 2.14 3.59 -10.48
CA LYS A 45 2.57 3.01 -11.77
C LYS A 45 3.56 1.90 -11.42
N ALA A 46 3.31 0.67 -11.87
CA ALA A 46 4.38 -0.31 -12.00
C ALA A 46 5.28 0.18 -13.13
N THR A 47 6.11 1.16 -12.83
CA THR A 47 7.36 1.32 -13.58
C THR A 47 8.24 0.20 -13.06
N VAL A 48 8.23 -0.87 -13.85
CA VAL A 48 9.37 -1.75 -14.06
C VAL A 48 10.65 -0.92 -14.11
#